data_AF-E3JZW1-F1
#
_entry.id   AF-E3JZW1-F1
#
_cell.length_a   1.000
_cell.length_b   1.000
_cell.length_c   1.000
_cell.angle_alpha   90.00
_cell.angle_beta   90.00
_cell.angle_gamma   90.00
#
_symmetry.space_group_name_H-M   'P 1'
#
loop_
_entity.id
_entity.type
_entity.pdbx_description
1 polymer ?
#
loop_
_entity_poly.entity_id
_entity_poly.type
_entity_poly.pdbx_seq_one_letter_code
_entity_poly.pdbx_strand_id
1 'polypeptide(L)'
;MMAAASSTIKAPIPVRQCARMIDSIHTEVMTQGYSDRTLVLVTQTGKIGSLTQVTIPLASFEQGFELSSGSENGLLPALPVPFTSLQLIPLLSSTPPELKALYDVYLNQIAMLVFTGFTPDASSHQRSCSPDRITKPVIIGLALARLPSDTDQDVTDLERARFSAIMNMVMECKLW
;
A
#
# COMPACT_ATOMS: atom_id res chain seq x y z
N MET A 1 -36.59 21.03 25.17
CA MET A 1 -35.14 20.75 25.29
C MET A 1 -34.67 20.23 23.95
N MET A 2 -34.18 21.11 23.07
CA MET A 2 -33.74 20.73 21.71
C MET A 2 -32.27 20.31 21.75
N ALA A 3 -31.98 19.10 21.27
CA ALA A 3 -30.62 18.61 21.11
C ALA A 3 -29.92 19.40 19.99
N ALA A 4 -28.78 20.01 20.31
CA ALA A 4 -27.94 20.67 19.31
C ALA A 4 -27.39 19.63 18.35
N ALA A 5 -27.68 19.78 17.05
CA ALA A 5 -27.11 18.94 16.01
C ALA A 5 -25.60 19.23 15.90
N SER A 6 -24.78 18.22 16.19
CA SER A 6 -23.33 18.28 15.97
C SER A 6 -23.06 18.30 14.47
N SER A 7 -22.74 19.47 13.91
CA SER A 7 -22.29 19.60 12.52
C SER A 7 -20.90 18.96 12.38
N THR A 8 -20.83 17.78 11.77
CA THR A 8 -19.55 17.15 11.40
C THR A 8 -18.90 17.96 10.29
N ILE A 9 -17.81 18.66 10.62
CA ILE A 9 -16.98 19.36 9.63
C ILE A 9 -16.32 18.30 8.74
N LYS A 10 -16.68 18.28 7.46
CA LYS A 10 -16.08 17.37 6.47
C LYS A 10 -14.70 17.89 6.10
N ALA A 11 -13.67 17.05 6.27
CA ALA A 11 -12.33 17.40 5.82
C ALA A 11 -12.32 17.67 4.30
N PRO A 12 -11.59 18.70 3.84
CA PRO A 12 -11.55 19.06 2.42
C PRO A 12 -10.82 17.98 1.57
N ILE A 13 -9.93 17.22 2.18
CA ILE A 13 -9.18 16.12 1.56
C ILE A 13 -9.61 14.82 2.25
N PRO A 14 -10.08 13.80 1.51
CA PRO A 14 -10.33 12.48 2.06
C PRO A 14 -9.05 11.89 2.65
N VAL A 15 -9.13 11.46 3.91
CA VAL A 15 -8.03 10.83 4.64
C VAL A 15 -8.54 9.59 5.36
N ARG A 16 -7.74 8.53 5.36
CA ARG A 16 -7.90 7.36 6.21
C ARG A 16 -6.56 7.02 6.82
N GLN A 17 -6.61 6.54 8.05
CA GLN A 17 -5.41 6.13 8.76
C GLN A 17 -5.74 4.97 9.69
N CYS A 18 -4.77 4.09 9.91
CA CYS A 18 -4.82 3.08 10.95
C CYS A 18 -3.42 2.87 11.53
N ALA A 19 -3.38 2.44 12.78
CA ALA A 19 -2.13 2.16 13.48
C ALA A 19 -2.29 0.88 14.31
N ARG A 20 -1.27 0.03 14.32
CA ARG A 20 -1.24 -1.19 15.16
C ARG A 20 0.21 -1.65 15.40
N MET A 21 0.37 -2.54 16.36
CA MET A 21 1.65 -3.23 16.59
C MET A 21 1.82 -4.37 15.58
N ILE A 22 2.94 -4.41 14.88
CA ILE A 22 3.40 -5.54 14.05
C ILE A 22 4.75 -5.97 14.62
N ASP A 23 4.84 -7.19 15.15
CA ASP A 23 6.07 -7.73 15.75
C ASP A 23 6.70 -6.79 16.78
N SER A 24 5.87 -6.23 17.67
CA SER A 24 6.28 -5.24 18.70
C SER A 24 6.76 -3.89 18.15
N ILE A 25 6.54 -3.60 16.87
CA ILE A 25 6.86 -2.33 16.23
C ILE A 25 5.55 -1.58 15.91
N HIS A 26 5.39 -0.39 16.48
CA HIS A 26 4.26 0.48 16.16
C HIS A 26 4.31 0.88 14.69
N THR A 27 3.29 0.47 13.94
CA THR A 27 3.19 0.69 12.50
C THR A 27 1.97 1.54 12.21
N GLU A 28 2.15 2.57 11.39
CA GLU A 28 1.10 3.49 10.97
C GLU A 28 0.97 3.47 9.44
N VAL A 29 -0.27 3.41 8.98
CA VAL A 29 -0.62 3.60 7.57
C VAL A 29 -1.56 4.78 7.46
N MET A 30 -1.25 5.72 6.57
CA MET A 30 -2.13 6.83 6.23
C MET A 30 -2.26 6.94 4.72
N THR A 31 -3.48 7.16 4.25
CA THR A 31 -3.79 7.40 2.84
C THR A 31 -4.50 8.73 2.69
N GLN A 32 -4.22 9.44 1.60
CA GLN A 32 -4.88 10.69 1.24
C GLN A 32 -5.21 10.70 -0.25
N GLY A 33 -6.45 11.05 -0.58
CA GLY A 33 -6.91 11.15 -1.95
C GLY A 33 -6.87 12.59 -2.44
N TYR A 34 -5.98 12.91 -3.39
CA TYR A 34 -5.95 14.18 -4.10
C TYR A 34 -6.60 14.04 -5.48
N SER A 35 -6.91 15.17 -6.13
CA SER A 35 -7.51 15.15 -7.47
C SER A 35 -6.57 14.58 -8.53
N ASP A 36 -5.25 14.74 -8.35
CA ASP A 36 -4.22 14.39 -9.33
C ASP A 36 -3.34 13.21 -8.90
N ARG A 37 -3.42 12.76 -7.64
CA ARG A 37 -2.59 11.69 -7.08
C ARG A 37 -3.22 11.03 -5.86
N THR A 38 -2.74 9.84 -5.51
CA THR A 38 -3.01 9.23 -4.21
C THR A 38 -1.72 9.20 -3.39
N LEU A 39 -1.74 9.68 -2.15
CA LEU A 39 -0.62 9.56 -1.23
C LEU A 39 -0.87 8.38 -0.28
N VAL A 40 0.13 7.50 -0.13
CA VAL A 40 0.13 6.40 0.83
C VAL A 40 1.40 6.50 1.66
N LEU A 41 1.29 6.59 2.97
CA LEU A 41 2.43 6.58 3.90
C LEU A 41 2.36 5.35 4.76
N VAL A 42 3.48 4.64 4.88
CA VAL A 42 3.66 3.48 5.76
C VAL A 42 4.92 3.74 6.59
N THR A 43 4.76 3.89 7.91
CA THR A 43 5.88 4.20 8.80
C THR A 43 5.89 3.34 10.05
N GLN A 44 7.08 2.89 10.41
CA GLN A 44 7.42 2.20 11.65
C GLN A 44 8.40 3.00 12.51
N THR A 45 8.82 4.17 12.03
CA THR A 45 9.89 4.97 12.65
C THR A 45 9.42 6.38 13.01
N GLY A 46 8.15 6.70 12.76
CA GLY A 46 7.60 8.06 12.86
C GLY A 46 8.13 9.03 11.79
N LYS A 47 8.86 8.53 10.79
CA LYS A 47 9.41 9.30 9.67
C LYS A 47 8.71 8.91 8.37
N ILE A 48 8.81 9.77 7.34
CA ILE A 48 8.30 9.46 5.98
C ILE A 48 9.17 8.41 5.27
N GLY A 49 10.48 8.38 5.58
CA GLY A 49 11.43 7.45 4.96
C GLY A 49 11.70 7.78 3.49
N SER A 50 11.70 6.78 2.62
CA SER A 50 11.84 6.96 1.17
C SER A 50 10.49 7.28 0.54
N LEU A 51 10.41 8.38 -0.20
CA LEU A 51 9.22 8.78 -0.95
C LEU A 51 9.42 8.44 -2.42
N THR A 52 8.53 7.64 -2.99
CA THR A 52 8.61 7.17 -4.37
C THR A 52 7.29 7.42 -5.08
N GLN A 53 7.34 8.04 -6.26
CA GLN A 53 6.22 8.08 -7.17
C GLN A 53 6.17 6.78 -7.96
N VAL A 54 4.98 6.20 -8.05
CA VAL A 54 4.71 5.03 -8.86
C VAL A 54 3.73 5.41 -9.95
N THR A 55 4.09 5.09 -11.19
CA THR A 55 3.26 5.25 -12.38
C THR A 55 3.23 3.95 -13.17
N ILE A 56 2.25 3.82 -14.05
CA ILE A 56 2.10 2.66 -14.92
C ILE A 56 1.61 3.15 -16.28
N PRO A 57 2.19 2.64 -17.38
CA PRO A 57 1.73 2.97 -18.72
C PRO A 57 0.27 2.59 -18.96
N LEU A 58 -0.47 3.45 -19.66
CA LEU A 58 -1.89 3.22 -19.99
C LEU A 58 -2.14 1.85 -20.66
N ALA A 59 -1.22 1.42 -21.55
CA ALA A 59 -1.32 0.16 -22.27
C ALA A 59 -1.34 -1.08 -21.36
N SER A 60 -0.74 -1.01 -20.17
CA SER A 60 -0.71 -2.14 -19.24
C SER A 60 -2.05 -2.38 -18.55
N PHE A 61 -2.95 -1.40 -18.56
CA PHE A 61 -4.26 -1.52 -17.94
C PHE A 61 -5.31 -2.19 -18.82
N GLU A 62 -5.17 -2.13 -20.14
CA GLU A 62 -6.07 -2.81 -21.07
C GLU A 62 -6.03 -4.33 -20.90
N GLN A 63 -4.91 -4.84 -20.37
CA GLN A 63 -4.67 -6.27 -20.15
C GLN A 63 -5.37 -6.82 -18.90
N GLY A 64 -5.92 -5.95 -18.03
CA GLY A 64 -6.43 -6.36 -16.72
C GLY A 64 -5.30 -6.79 -15.77
N PHE A 65 -5.62 -7.33 -14.60
CA PHE A 65 -4.62 -7.83 -13.65
C PHE A 65 -4.93 -9.26 -13.22
N GLU A 66 -3.88 -10.00 -12.87
CA GLU A 66 -3.95 -11.34 -12.30
C GLU A 66 -3.87 -11.29 -10.77
N LEU A 67 -4.37 -12.34 -10.12
CA LEU A 67 -4.23 -12.52 -8.67
C LEU A 67 -3.19 -13.62 -8.42
N SER A 68 -2.34 -13.42 -7.42
CA SER A 68 -1.44 -14.47 -6.96
C SER A 68 -2.23 -15.61 -6.32
N SER A 69 -1.70 -16.82 -6.38
CA SER A 69 -2.21 -17.93 -5.57
C SER A 69 -2.11 -17.50 -4.10
N GLY A 70 -3.27 -17.36 -3.43
CA GLY A 70 -3.33 -16.93 -2.04
C GLY A 70 -2.45 -17.81 -1.14
N SER A 71 -1.98 -17.26 -0.02
CA SER A 71 -1.13 -18.04 0.90
C SER A 71 -1.94 -19.16 1.55
N GLU A 72 -1.44 -20.39 1.47
CA GLU A 72 -2.03 -21.61 2.04
C GLU A 72 -2.28 -21.48 3.56
N ASN A 73 -1.51 -20.63 4.23
CA ASN A 73 -1.58 -20.38 5.67
C ASN A 73 -2.65 -19.35 6.07
N GLY A 74 -3.44 -18.83 5.13
CA GLY A 74 -4.54 -17.89 5.41
C GLY A 74 -4.12 -16.49 5.87
N LEU A 75 -2.81 -16.21 5.90
CA LEU A 75 -2.27 -14.93 6.37
C LEU A 75 -2.52 -13.77 5.39
N LEU A 76 -2.72 -14.05 4.10
CA LEU A 76 -2.95 -13.06 3.06
C LEU A 76 -3.99 -13.53 2.04
N PRO A 77 -4.93 -12.65 1.63
CA PRO A 77 -5.74 -12.91 0.45
C PRO A 77 -4.86 -12.96 -0.81
N ALA A 78 -5.39 -13.57 -1.88
CA ALA A 78 -4.79 -13.55 -3.21
C ALA A 78 -4.62 -12.11 -3.70
N LEU A 79 -3.41 -11.54 -3.62
CA LEU A 79 -3.14 -10.15 -3.96
C LEU A 79 -2.96 -9.97 -5.47
N PRO A 80 -3.21 -8.77 -6.03
CA PRO A 80 -2.89 -8.49 -7.43
C PRO A 80 -1.40 -8.66 -7.73
N VAL A 81 -1.07 -9.35 -8.82
CA VAL A 81 0.29 -9.50 -9.31
C VAL A 81 0.77 -8.15 -9.87
N PRO A 82 1.92 -7.61 -9.42
CA PRO A 82 2.45 -6.37 -9.97
C PRO A 82 2.72 -6.40 -11.47
N PHE A 83 2.29 -5.33 -12.15
CA PHE A 83 2.63 -5.13 -13.55
C PHE A 83 4.13 -4.95 -13.72
N THR A 84 4.71 -5.64 -14.69
CA THR A 84 6.13 -5.53 -15.04
C THR A 84 6.52 -4.15 -15.58
N SER A 85 5.53 -3.36 -16.00
CA SER A 85 5.68 -2.01 -16.53
C SER A 85 5.58 -0.90 -15.49
N LEU A 86 5.41 -1.22 -14.20
CA LEU A 86 5.43 -0.23 -13.13
C LEU A 86 6.74 0.55 -13.14
N GLN A 87 6.63 1.88 -13.05
CA GLN A 87 7.77 2.79 -13.00
C GLN A 87 7.87 3.37 -11.60
N LEU A 88 8.97 3.07 -10.92
CA LEU A 88 9.32 3.59 -9.60
C LEU A 88 10.27 4.78 -9.76
N ILE A 89 9.80 5.97 -9.42
CA ILE A 89 10.55 7.24 -9.53
C ILE A 89 10.79 7.77 -8.11
N PRO A 90 12.00 7.65 -7.56
CA PRO A 90 12.32 8.22 -6.24
C PRO A 90 12.14 9.74 -6.23
N LEU A 91 11.47 10.27 -5.22
CA LEU A 91 11.22 11.70 -5.05
C LEU A 91 12.03 12.32 -3.90
N LEU A 92 12.16 11.58 -2.79
CA LEU A 92 12.88 12.04 -1.60
C LEU A 92 13.53 10.85 -0.89
N SER A 93 14.78 11.06 -0.47
CA SER A 93 15.64 10.04 0.14
C SER A 93 15.92 8.86 -0.81
N SER A 94 17.04 8.17 -0.58
CA SER A 94 17.35 6.94 -1.29
C SER A 94 17.19 5.77 -0.33
N THR A 95 16.44 4.75 -0.76
CA THR A 95 16.41 3.48 -0.05
C THR A 95 17.84 2.92 0.04
N PRO A 96 18.27 2.43 1.21
CA PRO A 96 19.56 1.75 1.35
C PRO A 96 19.70 0.64 0.31
N PRO A 97 20.83 0.52 -0.42
CA PRO A 97 20.98 -0.44 -1.53
C PRO A 97 20.66 -1.88 -1.12
N GLU A 98 20.99 -2.26 0.11
CA GLU A 98 20.75 -3.59 0.66
C GLU A 98 19.26 -3.90 0.89
N LEU A 99 18.44 -2.87 1.09
CA LEU A 99 16.98 -3.00 1.29
C LEU A 99 16.19 -2.66 0.03
N LYS A 100 16.86 -2.27 -1.07
CA LYS A 100 16.18 -1.76 -2.26
C LYS A 100 15.20 -2.77 -2.84
N ALA A 101 15.61 -4.01 -3.02
CA ALA A 101 14.75 -5.05 -3.58
C ALA A 101 13.51 -5.29 -2.69
N LEU A 102 13.69 -5.30 -1.37
CA LEU A 102 12.59 -5.44 -0.42
C LEU A 102 11.60 -4.26 -0.54
N TYR A 103 12.10 -3.03 -0.54
CA TYR A 103 11.27 -1.84 -0.69
C TYR A 103 10.53 -1.84 -2.03
N ASP A 104 11.18 -2.22 -3.12
CA ASP A 104 10.55 -2.32 -4.44
C ASP A 104 9.35 -3.29 -4.39
N VAL A 105 9.43 -4.42 -3.65
CA VAL A 105 8.31 -5.35 -3.45
C VAL A 105 7.14 -4.67 -2.74
N TYR A 106 7.39 -3.96 -1.63
CA TYR A 106 6.35 -3.19 -0.93
C TYR A 106 5.72 -2.11 -1.82
N LEU A 107 6.56 -1.31 -2.49
CA LEU A 107 6.13 -0.21 -3.34
C LEU A 107 5.25 -0.72 -4.49
N ASN A 108 5.70 -1.77 -5.19
CA ASN A 108 4.95 -2.38 -6.27
C ASN A 108 3.60 -2.92 -5.77
N GLN A 109 3.57 -3.63 -4.64
CA GLN A 109 2.34 -4.21 -4.14
C GLN A 109 1.33 -3.14 -3.67
N ILE A 110 1.80 -2.12 -2.94
CA ILE A 110 0.95 -1.01 -2.50
C ILE A 110 0.37 -0.27 -3.72
N ALA A 111 1.22 0.04 -4.71
CA ALA A 111 0.77 0.69 -5.92
C ALA A 111 -0.30 -0.12 -6.64
N MET A 112 -0.13 -1.44 -6.73
CA MET A 112 -1.13 -2.33 -7.32
C MET A 112 -2.46 -2.28 -6.59
N LEU A 113 -2.47 -2.29 -5.26
CA LEU A 113 -3.72 -2.20 -4.48
C LEU A 113 -4.49 -0.91 -4.79
N VAL A 114 -3.75 0.20 -4.98
CA VAL A 114 -4.31 1.50 -5.35
C VAL A 114 -4.85 1.49 -6.78
N PHE A 115 -4.02 1.13 -7.75
CA PHE A 115 -4.39 1.18 -9.17
C PHE A 115 -5.54 0.25 -9.53
N THR A 116 -5.52 -0.98 -9.02
CA THR A 116 -6.55 -1.99 -9.31
C THR A 116 -7.82 -1.75 -8.51
N GLY A 117 -7.74 -1.01 -7.40
CA GLY A 117 -8.86 -0.90 -6.49
C GLY A 117 -9.25 -2.22 -5.85
N PHE A 118 -8.29 -3.11 -5.63
CA PHE A 118 -8.52 -4.45 -5.09
C PHE A 118 -9.30 -4.43 -3.77
N THR A 119 -10.20 -5.40 -3.62
CA THR A 119 -10.93 -5.72 -2.39
C THR A 119 -11.04 -7.25 -2.32
N PRO A 120 -10.64 -7.89 -1.21
CA PRO A 120 -10.60 -9.36 -1.09
C PRO A 120 -11.94 -10.06 -1.35
N ASP A 121 -13.06 -9.45 -0.95
CA ASP A 121 -14.39 -10.09 -0.97
C ASP A 121 -15.27 -9.68 -2.16
N ALA A 122 -14.74 -8.93 -3.13
CA ALA A 122 -15.51 -8.50 -4.29
C ALA A 122 -15.66 -9.67 -5.28
N SER A 123 -16.90 -10.14 -5.48
CA SER A 123 -17.25 -11.19 -6.44
C SER A 123 -16.63 -10.93 -7.82
N SER A 124 -15.84 -11.89 -8.27
CA SER A 124 -14.75 -11.81 -9.24
C SER A 124 -15.17 -11.71 -10.72
N HIS A 125 -15.91 -10.67 -11.10
CA HIS A 125 -16.24 -10.44 -12.52
C HIS A 125 -15.70 -9.15 -13.12
N GLN A 126 -15.14 -8.25 -12.31
CA GLN A 126 -14.62 -6.98 -12.82
C GLN A 126 -13.15 -6.80 -12.42
N ARG A 127 -12.28 -7.56 -13.09
CA ARG A 127 -10.81 -7.40 -13.07
C ARG A 127 -10.37 -6.20 -13.94
N SER A 128 -11.14 -5.13 -13.94
CA SER A 128 -10.87 -3.93 -14.74
C SER A 128 -10.36 -2.82 -13.83
N CYS A 129 -9.24 -2.22 -14.20
CA CYS A 129 -8.77 -1.01 -13.54
C CYS A 129 -9.69 0.16 -13.93
N SER A 130 -10.05 1.03 -12.97
CA SER A 130 -10.88 2.21 -13.26
C SER A 130 -10.05 3.27 -14.00
N PRO A 131 -10.48 3.77 -15.18
CA PRO A 131 -9.70 4.71 -15.99
C PRO A 131 -9.36 6.02 -15.27
N ASP A 132 -10.19 6.44 -14.31
CA ASP A 132 -9.94 7.63 -13.49
C ASP A 132 -8.90 7.39 -12.38
N ARG A 133 -8.66 6.13 -11.99
CA ARG A 133 -7.56 5.76 -11.07
C ARG A 133 -6.26 5.53 -11.81
N ILE A 134 -6.36 5.04 -13.04
CA ILE A 134 -5.27 4.68 -13.94
C ILE A 134 -4.34 5.86 -14.26
N THR A 135 -4.89 7.07 -14.34
CA THR A 135 -4.14 8.27 -14.74
C THR A 135 -3.44 8.97 -13.57
N LYS A 136 -3.80 8.63 -12.33
CA LYS A 136 -3.31 9.33 -11.14
C LYS A 136 -2.09 8.62 -10.58
N PRO A 137 -0.88 9.23 -10.58
CA PRO A 137 0.28 8.65 -9.91
C PRO A 137 -0.01 8.35 -8.43
N VAL A 138 0.64 7.32 -7.92
CA VAL A 138 0.60 6.98 -6.50
C VAL A 138 1.93 7.40 -5.89
N ILE A 139 1.88 8.26 -4.87
CA ILE A 139 3.06 8.64 -4.11
C ILE A 139 3.09 7.76 -2.86
N ILE A 140 4.17 7.01 -2.66
CA ILE A 140 4.32 6.08 -1.54
C ILE A 140 5.51 6.51 -0.69
N GLY A 141 5.27 6.82 0.58
CA GLY A 141 6.30 7.01 1.58
C GLY A 141 6.46 5.74 2.41
N LEU A 142 7.67 5.21 2.48
CA LEU A 142 7.97 3.96 3.17
C LEU A 142 9.13 4.15 4.15
N ALA A 143 8.87 3.87 5.42
CA ALA A 143 9.85 3.97 6.51
C ALA A 143 9.76 2.76 7.43
N LEU A 144 10.30 1.63 6.99
CA LEU A 144 10.29 0.38 7.75
C LEU A 144 11.48 0.32 8.72
N ALA A 145 11.23 -0.19 9.93
CA ALA A 145 12.31 -0.48 10.87
C ALA A 145 13.11 -1.69 10.38
N ARG A 146 14.41 -1.73 10.71
CA ARG A 146 15.22 -2.92 10.44
C ARG A 146 14.81 -4.03 11.42
N LEU A 147 14.58 -5.23 10.90
CA LEU A 147 14.33 -6.41 11.73
C LEU A 147 15.66 -6.86 12.37
N PRO A 148 15.62 -7.42 13.59
CA PRO A 148 16.80 -7.99 14.23
C PRO A 148 17.31 -9.20 13.44
N SER A 149 18.62 -9.27 13.20
CA SER A 149 19.28 -10.33 12.45
C SER A 149 19.80 -11.43 13.39
N ASP A 150 18.91 -12.21 14.01
CA ASP A 150 19.33 -13.37 14.81
C ASP A 150 19.57 -14.63 13.93
N THR A 151 18.78 -14.83 12.88
CA THR A 151 18.85 -15.99 11.96
C THR A 151 18.14 -15.68 10.62
N ASP A 152 18.76 -15.98 9.47
CA ASP A 152 18.24 -15.62 8.12
C ASP A 152 16.85 -16.22 7.81
N GLN A 153 16.56 -17.43 8.29
CA GLN A 153 15.27 -18.08 8.09
C GLN A 153 14.16 -17.35 8.88
N ASP A 154 14.45 -17.00 10.14
CA ASP A 154 13.50 -16.29 11.00
C ASP A 154 13.23 -14.87 10.47
N VAL A 155 14.26 -14.21 9.92
CA VAL A 155 14.10 -12.89 9.28
C VAL A 155 13.16 -12.96 8.08
N THR A 156 13.23 -14.01 7.28
CA THR A 156 12.38 -14.17 6.08
C THR A 156 10.91 -14.38 6.47
N ASP A 157 10.66 -15.19 7.50
CA ASP A 157 9.29 -15.47 7.97
C ASP A 157 8.68 -14.26 8.67
N LEU A 158 9.46 -13.53 9.47
CA LEU A 158 9.07 -12.24 10.06
C LEU A 158 8.77 -11.20 8.97
N GLU A 159 9.60 -11.13 7.93
CA GLU A 159 9.36 -10.20 6.82
C GLU A 159 8.06 -10.52 6.09
N ARG A 160 7.75 -11.80 5.88
CA ARG A 160 6.51 -12.24 5.24
C ARG A 160 5.29 -11.89 6.10
N ALA A 161 5.37 -12.11 7.42
CA ALA A 161 4.32 -11.74 8.36
C ALA A 161 4.10 -10.22 8.40
N ARG A 162 5.19 -9.44 8.45
CA ARG A 162 5.16 -7.98 8.37
C ARG A 162 4.55 -7.48 7.07
N PHE A 163 4.99 -8.02 5.94
CA PHE A 163 4.46 -7.70 4.62
C PHE A 163 2.95 -7.93 4.58
N SER A 164 2.51 -9.09 5.09
CA SER A 164 1.09 -9.42 5.19
C SER A 164 0.29 -8.37 5.97
N ALA A 165 0.72 -8.09 7.19
CA ALA A 165 0.05 -7.18 8.08
C ALA A 165 -0.03 -5.76 7.49
N ILE A 166 1.05 -5.29 6.84
CA ILE A 166 1.07 -3.98 6.16
C ILE A 166 0.09 -3.94 4.98
N MET A 167 0.04 -4.97 4.12
CA MET A 167 -0.90 -4.99 3.00
C MET A 167 -2.36 -4.95 3.48
N ASN A 168 -2.67 -5.66 4.57
CA ASN A 168 -3.99 -5.60 5.21
C ASN A 168 -4.31 -4.20 5.73
N MET A 169 -3.36 -3.54 6.41
CA MET A 169 -3.51 -2.14 6.84
C MET A 169 -3.78 -1.17 5.69
N VAL A 170 -3.08 -1.34 4.57
CA VAL A 170 -3.26 -0.51 3.36
C VAL A 170 -4.64 -0.71 2.76
N MET A 171 -5.13 -1.95 2.70
CA MET A 171 -6.50 -2.25 2.24
C MET A 171 -7.57 -1.64 3.14
N GLU A 172 -7.38 -1.65 4.47
CA GLU A 172 -8.30 -1.00 5.41
C GLU A 172 -8.33 0.54 5.25
N CYS A 173 -7.19 1.13 4.87
CA CYS A 173 -7.06 2.56 4.60
C CYS A 173 -7.47 2.96 3.17
N LYS A 174 -8.18 2.11 2.43
CA LYS A 174 -8.59 2.41 1.05
C LYS A 174 -9.46 3.66 0.93
N LEU A 175 -9.03 4.59 0.08
CA LEU A 175 -9.73 5.85 -0.24
C LEU A 175 -10.10 6.00 -1.72
N TRP A 176 -9.57 5.13 -2.57
CA TRP A 176 -9.70 5.19 -4.02
C TRP A 176 -10.94 4.46 -4.51
#